data_AF-A0A449BSX0-F1
#
_entry.id   AF-A0A449BSX0-F1
#
_cell.length_a   1.000
_cell.length_b   1.000
_cell.length_c   1.000
_cell.angle_alpha   90.00
_cell.angle_beta   90.00
_cell.angle_gamma   90.00
#
_symmetry.space_group_name_H-M   'P 1'
#
loop_
_entity.id
_entity.type
_entity.pdbx_description
1 polymer ?
#
loop_
_entity_poly.entity_id
_entity_poly.type
_entity_poly.pdbx_seq_one_letter_code
_entity_poly.pdbx_strand_id
1 'polypeptide(L)'
;MNDEYNSLHKNKQINNYANDGDHNLNNNFIVMSSMIKMNLSLKRYNMLKVIINKKYGSIVYDTIKNLGKKYSIKLLEFILNILTEENILIINTFPWIKAIYEIYGDALKRKKHRVLITKLSNITELNIKYKHMIELVTDKVNYIVNHLMKNDTDNSEILVYKDGTIMK
;
A
#
# COMPACT_ATOMS: atom_id res chain seq x y z
N MET A 1 -28.73 27.00 -34.85
CA MET A 1 -27.67 27.62 -35.67
C MET A 1 -27.01 28.66 -34.79
N ASN A 2 -25.74 28.42 -34.45
CA ASN A 2 -24.64 29.32 -34.07
C ASN A 2 -25.00 30.62 -33.32
N ASP A 3 -24.61 30.75 -32.07
CA ASP A 3 -23.25 30.99 -31.54
C ASP A 3 -22.99 32.49 -31.32
N GLU A 4 -22.37 32.73 -30.17
CA GLU A 4 -21.31 33.71 -29.94
C GLU A 4 -21.63 35.16 -29.51
N TYR A 5 -20.85 35.55 -28.48
CA TYR A 5 -20.60 36.86 -27.86
C TYR A 5 -21.55 37.36 -26.74
N ASN A 6 -21.10 37.62 -25.51
CA ASN A 6 -19.81 37.37 -24.89
C ASN A 6 -19.88 37.52 -23.35
N SER A 7 -19.06 36.71 -22.70
CA SER A 7 -18.31 36.89 -21.46
C SER A 7 -18.55 38.12 -20.57
N LEU A 8 -18.82 37.89 -19.28
CA LEU A 8 -18.08 38.49 -18.16
C LEU A 8 -18.55 37.94 -16.80
N HIS A 9 -18.34 36.63 -16.56
CA HIS A 9 -18.02 36.14 -15.21
C HIS A 9 -17.51 34.70 -15.35
N LYS A 10 -16.28 34.61 -15.84
CA LYS A 10 -15.54 33.36 -15.97
C LYS A 10 -15.31 32.82 -14.56
N ASN A 11 -16.03 31.76 -14.22
CA ASN A 11 -15.70 30.82 -13.16
C ASN A 11 -14.21 30.44 -13.29
N LYS A 12 -13.35 31.11 -12.53
CA LYS A 12 -11.95 30.73 -12.38
C LYS A 12 -11.96 29.47 -11.53
N GLN A 13 -11.99 28.35 -12.25
CA GLN A 13 -11.84 27.00 -11.74
C GLN A 13 -10.78 26.98 -10.63
N ILE A 14 -11.22 26.65 -9.42
CA ILE A 14 -10.34 26.23 -8.33
C ILE A 14 -9.90 24.79 -8.64
N ASN A 15 -9.11 24.64 -9.70
CA ASN A 15 -8.46 23.40 -10.11
C ASN A 15 -6.94 23.61 -10.03
N ASN A 16 -6.42 23.98 -8.86
CA ASN A 16 -4.98 24.17 -8.63
C ASN A 16 -4.47 23.32 -7.44
N TYR A 17 -4.82 22.04 -7.37
CA TYR A 17 -4.22 21.13 -6.38
C TYR A 17 -3.68 19.80 -6.95
N ALA A 18 -3.56 19.71 -8.27
CA ALA A 18 -2.84 18.61 -8.90
C ALA A 18 -2.10 19.14 -10.12
N ASN A 19 -1.12 20.01 -9.88
CA ASN A 19 -0.06 20.22 -10.86
C ASN A 19 0.95 19.10 -10.64
N ASP A 20 1.16 18.27 -11.67
CA ASP A 20 2.17 17.20 -11.74
C ASP A 20 3.62 17.70 -11.64
N GLY A 21 3.85 18.98 -11.33
CA GLY A 21 5.16 19.59 -11.14
C GLY A 21 5.55 19.88 -9.69
N ASP A 22 4.69 19.66 -8.70
CA ASP A 22 4.98 20.05 -7.31
C ASP A 22 5.39 18.86 -6.43
N HIS A 23 6.55 18.28 -6.77
CA HIS A 23 7.14 17.19 -5.99
C HIS A 23 7.57 17.62 -4.57
N ASN A 24 7.58 18.91 -4.25
CA ASN A 24 7.98 19.43 -2.93
C ASN A 24 6.80 19.66 -1.97
N LEU A 25 5.61 20.03 -2.43
CA LEU A 25 4.44 20.18 -1.54
C LEU A 25 3.95 18.86 -0.92
N ASN A 26 4.19 17.71 -1.58
CA ASN A 26 3.84 16.39 -1.04
C ASN A 26 4.69 15.98 0.18
N ASN A 27 5.79 16.68 0.45
CA ASN A 27 6.65 16.45 1.61
C ASN A 27 6.39 17.44 2.76
N ASN A 28 5.23 18.12 2.76
CA ASN A 28 4.80 18.94 3.90
C ASN A 28 3.64 18.27 4.66
N PHE A 29 3.89 17.87 5.91
CA PHE A 29 2.92 17.18 6.75
C PHE A 29 1.66 18.03 7.03
N ILE A 30 1.77 19.36 7.01
CA ILE A 30 0.65 20.29 7.20
C ILE A 30 -0.32 20.21 6.02
N VAL A 31 0.22 20.28 4.80
CA VAL A 31 -0.59 20.18 3.56
C VAL A 31 -1.22 18.80 3.49
N MET A 32 -0.44 17.75 3.74
CA MET A 32 -0.90 16.38 3.65
C MET A 32 -2.02 16.07 4.64
N SER A 33 -1.85 16.45 5.91
CA SER A 33 -2.89 16.27 6.94
C SER A 33 -4.15 17.07 6.63
N SER A 34 -4.03 18.26 6.03
CA SER A 34 -5.18 19.05 5.57
C SER A 34 -5.92 18.38 4.42
N MET A 35 -5.19 17.86 3.42
CA MET A 35 -5.76 17.08 2.32
C MET A 35 -6.49 15.82 2.84
N ILE A 36 -5.90 15.09 3.78
CA ILE A 36 -6.52 13.91 4.39
C ILE A 36 -7.81 14.31 5.13
N LYS A 37 -7.77 15.36 5.98
CA LYS A 37 -8.96 15.85 6.71
C LYS A 37 -10.09 16.24 5.75
N MET A 38 -9.76 16.97 4.69
CA MET A 38 -10.71 17.40 3.67
C MET A 38 -11.34 16.21 2.97
N ASN A 39 -10.53 15.28 2.45
CA ASN A 39 -11.03 14.12 1.71
C ASN A 39 -11.82 13.14 2.59
N LEU A 40 -11.44 12.95 3.86
CA LEU A 40 -12.25 12.20 4.84
C LEU A 40 -13.59 12.88 5.12
N SER A 41 -13.61 14.20 5.25
CA SER A 41 -14.85 14.95 5.56
C SER A 41 -15.81 14.96 4.37
N LEU A 42 -15.28 15.07 3.15
CA LEU A 42 -16.06 15.08 1.90
C LEU A 42 -16.31 13.68 1.33
N LYS A 43 -15.89 12.61 2.04
CA LYS A 43 -16.00 11.21 1.59
C LYS A 43 -15.39 10.96 0.19
N ARG A 44 -14.34 11.72 -0.17
CA ARG A 44 -13.61 11.60 -1.44
C ARG A 44 -12.57 10.50 -1.35
N TYR A 45 -13.04 9.27 -1.23
CA TYR A 45 -12.21 8.10 -0.91
C TYR A 45 -11.20 7.76 -2.00
N ASN A 46 -11.50 7.98 -3.28
CA ASN A 46 -10.56 7.74 -4.37
C ASN A 46 -9.29 8.59 -4.24
N MET A 47 -9.45 9.88 -3.92
CA MET A 47 -8.30 10.76 -3.68
C MET A 47 -7.51 10.34 -2.43
N LEU A 48 -8.23 9.89 -1.40
CA LEU A 48 -7.61 9.40 -0.17
C LEU A 48 -6.76 8.13 -0.43
N LYS A 49 -7.20 7.23 -1.31
CA LYS A 49 -6.38 6.08 -1.76
C LYS A 49 -5.09 6.53 -2.42
N VAL A 50 -5.18 7.48 -3.36
CA VAL A 50 -3.98 8.04 -4.03
C VAL A 50 -3.00 8.63 -3.02
N ILE A 51 -3.50 9.32 -1.99
CA ILE A 51 -2.68 9.88 -0.91
C ILE A 51 -2.08 8.81 -0.01
N ILE A 52 -2.74 7.68 0.23
CA ILE A 52 -2.18 6.63 1.10
C ILE A 52 -1.20 5.75 0.34
N ASN A 53 -1.41 5.57 -0.97
CA ASN A 53 -0.67 4.61 -1.79
C ASN A 53 0.72 5.09 -2.23
N LYS A 54 1.08 6.37 -2.05
CA LYS A 54 2.44 6.83 -2.36
C LYS A 54 3.38 6.51 -1.19
N LYS A 55 4.67 6.37 -1.51
CA LYS A 55 5.73 6.13 -0.53
C LYS A 55 6.07 7.42 0.21
N TYR A 56 5.42 7.64 1.34
CA TYR A 56 5.73 8.71 2.28
C TYR A 56 6.60 8.11 3.38
N GLY A 57 7.89 8.48 3.43
CA GLY A 57 8.84 7.96 4.42
C GLY A 57 8.52 8.42 5.84
N SER A 58 9.42 9.18 6.47
CA SER A 58 9.26 9.65 7.86
C SER A 58 8.06 10.59 8.08
N ILE A 59 7.56 11.24 7.03
CA ILE A 59 6.52 12.27 7.11
C ILE A 59 5.14 11.76 7.57
N VAL A 60 4.90 10.46 7.46
CA VAL A 60 3.64 9.84 7.89
C VAL A 60 3.41 10.10 9.37
N TYR A 61 4.45 9.99 10.20
CA TYR A 61 4.33 10.17 11.65
C TYR A 61 3.86 11.59 12.01
N ASP A 62 4.54 12.61 11.45
CA ASP A 62 4.18 14.02 11.67
C ASP A 62 2.80 14.35 11.12
N THR A 63 2.43 13.74 9.98
CA THR A 63 1.09 13.87 9.40
C THR A 63 0.03 13.33 10.34
N ILE A 64 0.22 12.12 10.90
CA ILE A 64 -0.71 11.51 11.87
C ILE A 64 -0.81 12.33 13.15
N LYS A 65 0.31 12.89 13.62
CA LYS A 65 0.33 13.79 14.78
C LYS A 65 -0.50 15.04 14.50
N ASN A 66 -0.31 15.68 13.34
CA ASN A 66 -1.07 16.88 12.93
C ASN A 66 -2.54 16.62 12.57
N LEU A 67 -2.89 15.40 12.17
CA LEU A 67 -4.28 14.99 11.95
C LEU A 67 -5.11 15.09 13.23
N GLY A 68 -4.49 14.74 14.36
CA GLY A 68 -5.18 14.63 15.63
C GLY A 68 -6.03 13.36 15.73
N LYS A 69 -6.24 12.91 16.96
CA LYS A 69 -6.93 11.66 17.33
C LYS A 69 -8.20 11.35 16.51
N LYS A 70 -9.12 12.33 16.37
CA LYS A 70 -10.41 12.13 15.69
C LYS A 70 -10.23 11.71 14.24
N TYR A 71 -9.38 12.42 13.49
CA TYR A 71 -9.17 12.15 12.07
C TYR A 71 -8.25 10.97 11.84
N SER A 72 -7.27 10.73 12.71
CA SER A 72 -6.40 9.55 12.64
C SER A 72 -7.19 8.25 12.82
N ILE A 73 -8.17 8.22 13.73
CA ILE A 73 -9.05 7.05 13.88
C ILE A 73 -9.96 6.86 12.65
N LYS A 74 -10.52 7.94 12.09
CA LYS A 74 -11.30 7.86 10.83
C LYS A 74 -10.45 7.36 9.66
N LEU A 75 -9.20 7.78 9.60
CA LEU A 75 -8.24 7.31 8.61
C LEU A 75 -7.97 5.82 8.77
N LEU A 76 -7.80 5.33 10.01
CA LEU A 76 -7.63 3.91 10.29
C LEU A 76 -8.86 3.11 9.84
N GLU A 77 -10.06 3.57 10.16
CA GLU A 77 -11.31 2.93 9.73
C GLU A 77 -11.39 2.83 8.20
N PHE A 78 -11.06 3.92 7.51
CA PHE A 78 -10.96 3.92 6.05
C PHE A 78 -9.94 2.91 5.53
N ILE A 79 -8.72 2.90 6.08
CA ILE A 79 -7.64 1.99 5.67
C ILE A 79 -8.06 0.52 5.87
N LEU A 80 -8.72 0.20 6.98
CA LEU A 80 -9.15 -1.17 7.24
C LEU A 80 -10.25 -1.61 6.27
N ASN A 81 -11.18 -0.72 5.93
CA ASN A 81 -12.24 -1.03 4.96
C ASN A 81 -11.66 -1.28 3.57
N ILE A 82 -10.74 -0.43 3.10
CA ILE A 82 -10.11 -0.64 1.78
C ILE A 82 -9.25 -1.90 1.75
N LEU A 83 -8.60 -2.30 2.86
CA LEU A 83 -7.84 -3.55 2.92
C LEU A 83 -8.74 -4.79 2.90
N THR A 84 -9.99 -4.68 3.35
CA THR A 84 -10.95 -5.78 3.31
C THR A 84 -11.73 -5.85 2.01
N GLU A 85 -12.01 -4.71 1.38
CA GLU A 85 -12.87 -4.61 0.19
C GLU A 85 -12.06 -4.61 -1.11
N GLU A 86 -10.80 -4.17 -1.07
CA GLU A 86 -9.95 -3.98 -2.24
C GLU A 86 -8.56 -4.59 -1.97
N ASN A 87 -7.96 -5.22 -2.99
CA ASN A 87 -6.61 -5.80 -2.89
C ASN A 87 -5.51 -4.71 -2.88
N ILE A 88 -5.60 -3.76 -1.95
CA ILE A 88 -4.55 -2.77 -1.73
C ILE A 88 -3.39 -3.44 -1.02
N LEU A 89 -2.18 -3.19 -1.52
CA LEU A 89 -0.96 -3.73 -0.92
C LEU A 89 -0.79 -3.17 0.49
N ILE A 90 -0.81 -4.07 1.48
CA ILE A 90 -0.61 -3.73 2.89
C ILE A 90 0.69 -2.96 3.13
N ILE A 91 1.71 -3.16 2.29
CA ILE A 91 2.99 -2.45 2.37
C ILE A 91 2.82 -0.92 2.30
N ASN A 92 1.82 -0.43 1.56
CA ASN A 92 1.60 1.01 1.38
C ASN A 92 0.78 1.60 2.54
N THR A 93 -0.09 0.80 3.15
CA THR A 93 -0.94 1.24 4.28
C THR A 93 -0.28 1.02 5.64
N PHE A 94 0.67 0.09 5.76
CA PHE A 94 1.31 -0.28 7.01
C PHE A 94 1.97 0.89 7.75
N PRO A 95 2.73 1.81 7.11
CA PRO A 95 3.31 2.97 7.79
C PRO A 95 2.25 3.83 8.50
N TRP A 96 1.08 3.99 7.88
CA TRP A 96 -0.04 4.75 8.43
C TRP A 96 -0.65 4.06 9.64
N ILE A 97 -0.94 2.76 9.52
CA ILE A 97 -1.49 1.95 10.62
C ILE A 97 -0.54 1.98 11.82
N LYS A 98 0.76 1.75 11.57
CA LYS A 98 1.81 1.78 12.59
C LYS A 98 1.86 3.12 13.31
N ALA A 99 1.95 4.23 12.58
CA ALA A 99 2.00 5.56 13.17
C ALA A 99 0.74 5.89 14.00
N ILE A 100 -0.45 5.49 13.53
CA ILE A 100 -1.69 5.68 14.29
C ILE A 100 -1.68 4.88 15.58
N TYR A 101 -1.19 3.63 15.54
CA TYR A 101 -1.11 2.78 16.72
C TYR A 101 -0.09 3.30 17.73
N GLU A 102 1.08 3.75 17.29
CA GLU A 102 2.11 4.32 18.16
C GLU A 102 1.64 5.61 18.85
N ILE A 103 0.96 6.50 18.12
CA ILE A 103 0.53 7.80 18.67
C ILE A 103 -0.77 7.68 19.48
N TYR A 104 -1.72 6.84 19.03
CA TYR A 104 -3.09 6.79 19.58
C TYR A 104 -3.52 5.40 20.04
N GLY A 105 -2.59 4.48 20.30
CA GLY A 105 -2.88 3.11 20.74
C GLY A 105 -3.80 3.03 21.97
N ASP A 106 -3.58 3.88 22.97
CA ASP A 106 -4.43 3.93 24.18
C ASP A 106 -5.85 4.42 23.89
N ALA A 107 -6.03 5.23 22.85
CA ALA A 107 -7.36 5.58 22.39
C ALA A 107 -8.04 4.40 21.71
N LEU A 108 -7.31 3.62 20.91
CA LEU A 108 -7.82 2.45 20.20
C LEU A 108 -8.23 1.34 21.17
N LYS A 109 -7.48 1.10 22.25
CA LYS A 109 -7.79 0.12 23.30
C LYS A 109 -9.13 0.35 24.01
N ARG A 110 -9.73 1.55 23.89
CA ARG A 110 -11.02 1.85 24.53
C ARG A 110 -12.16 1.06 23.88
N LYS A 111 -13.14 0.66 24.68
CA LYS A 111 -14.31 -0.14 24.26
C LYS A 111 -14.99 0.34 22.98
N LYS A 112 -15.09 1.66 22.78
CA LYS A 112 -15.70 2.27 21.58
C LYS A 112 -15.06 1.89 20.25
N HIS A 113 -13.78 1.50 20.25
CA HIS A 113 -13.02 1.20 19.04
C HIS A 113 -12.73 -0.30 18.88
N ARG A 114 -13.37 -1.16 19.69
CA ARG A 114 -13.17 -2.61 19.67
C ARG A 114 -13.36 -3.22 18.28
N VAL A 115 -14.34 -2.74 17.51
CA VAL A 115 -14.59 -3.20 16.13
C VAL A 115 -13.38 -2.96 15.23
N LEU A 116 -12.72 -1.81 15.35
CA LEU A 116 -11.50 -1.50 14.57
C LEU A 116 -10.34 -2.43 14.97
N ILE A 117 -10.18 -2.70 16.27
CA ILE A 117 -9.17 -3.65 16.74
C ILE A 117 -9.43 -5.04 16.16
N THR A 118 -10.67 -5.52 16.20
CA THR A 118 -11.03 -6.83 15.66
C THR A 118 -10.75 -6.92 14.16
N LYS A 119 -11.11 -5.89 13.38
CA LYS A 119 -10.76 -5.83 11.95
C LYS A 119 -9.25 -5.90 11.72
N LEU A 120 -8.47 -5.16 12.51
CA LEU A 120 -7.02 -5.17 12.43
C LEU A 120 -6.43 -6.56 12.77
N SER A 121 -6.96 -7.23 13.79
CA SER A 121 -6.56 -8.61 14.14
C SER A 121 -6.84 -9.58 13.00
N ASN A 122 -8.02 -9.51 12.39
CA ASN A 122 -8.40 -10.39 11.27
C ASN A 122 -7.47 -10.19 10.06
N ILE A 123 -7.15 -8.93 9.72
CA ILE A 123 -6.20 -8.61 8.64
C ILE A 123 -4.81 -9.16 8.98
N THR A 124 -4.38 -9.05 10.24
CA THR A 124 -3.06 -9.55 10.68
C THR A 124 -2.99 -11.07 10.55
N GLU A 125 -4.03 -11.78 10.98
CA GLU A 125 -4.12 -13.24 10.88
C GLU A 125 -4.09 -13.72 9.41
N LEU A 126 -4.83 -13.05 8.53
CA LEU A 126 -4.80 -13.33 7.08
C LEU A 126 -3.40 -13.14 6.49
N ASN A 127 -2.72 -12.04 6.83
CA ASN A 127 -1.35 -11.79 6.33
C ASN A 127 -0.34 -12.84 6.82
N ILE A 128 -0.46 -13.31 8.07
CA ILE A 128 0.39 -14.39 8.59
C ILE A 128 0.17 -15.68 7.79
N LYS A 129 -1.10 -16.03 7.52
CA LYS A 129 -1.44 -17.20 6.69
C LYS A 129 -0.86 -17.09 5.28
N TYR A 130 -0.98 -15.93 4.64
CA TYR A 130 -0.41 -15.71 3.31
C TYR A 130 1.12 -15.78 3.30
N LYS A 131 1.79 -15.19 4.30
CA LYS A 131 3.24 -15.28 4.44
C LYS A 131 3.69 -16.75 4.48
N HIS A 132 3.03 -17.56 5.31
CA HIS A 132 3.35 -18.98 5.43
C HIS A 132 3.13 -19.75 4.12
N MET A 133 2.04 -19.49 3.40
CA MET A 133 1.82 -20.11 2.08
C MET A 133 2.91 -19.74 1.07
N ILE A 134 3.33 -18.47 1.04
CA ILE A 134 4.40 -18.01 0.14
C ILE A 134 5.72 -18.73 0.48
N GLU A 135 6.08 -18.82 1.75
CA GLU A 135 7.27 -19.56 2.21
C GLU A 135 7.26 -21.01 1.72
N LEU A 136 6.14 -21.73 1.90
CA LEU A 136 6.00 -23.12 1.43
C LEU A 136 6.16 -23.25 -0.09
N VAL A 137 5.59 -22.31 -0.86
CA VAL A 137 5.72 -22.29 -2.32
C VAL A 137 7.17 -22.01 -2.72
N THR A 138 7.82 -21.04 -2.08
CA THR A 138 9.22 -20.71 -2.31
C THR A 138 10.12 -21.91 -2.01
N ASP A 139 9.90 -22.61 -0.90
CA ASP A 139 10.65 -23.82 -0.55
C ASP A 139 10.49 -24.92 -1.59
N LYS A 140 9.27 -25.11 -2.10
CA LYS A 140 9.00 -26.08 -3.18
C LYS A 140 9.69 -25.70 -4.48
N VAL A 141 9.67 -24.42 -4.86
CA VAL A 141 10.38 -23.91 -6.04
C VAL A 141 11.89 -24.12 -5.87
N ASN A 142 12.45 -23.75 -4.73
CA ASN A 142 13.86 -23.94 -4.42
C ASN A 142 14.26 -25.43 -4.47
N TYR A 143 13.42 -26.32 -3.94
CA TYR A 143 13.62 -27.76 -4.04
C TYR A 143 13.70 -28.21 -5.51
N ILE A 144 12.74 -27.79 -6.34
CA ILE A 144 12.70 -28.15 -7.76
C ILE A 144 13.95 -27.61 -8.49
N VAL A 145 14.29 -26.35 -8.29
CA VAL A 145 15.49 -25.71 -8.88
C VAL A 145 16.75 -26.46 -8.48
N ASN A 146 16.91 -26.77 -7.19
CA ASN A 146 18.06 -27.53 -6.69
C ASN A 146 18.11 -28.93 -7.30
N HIS A 147 16.96 -29.58 -7.50
CA HIS A 147 16.93 -30.91 -8.12
C HIS A 147 17.30 -30.88 -9.60
N LEU A 148 16.83 -29.88 -10.34
CA LEU A 148 17.21 -29.66 -11.73
C LEU A 148 18.71 -29.38 -11.86
N MET A 149 19.25 -28.47 -11.02
CA MET A 149 20.68 -28.16 -11.03
C MET A 149 21.56 -29.35 -10.66
N LYS A 150 21.16 -30.18 -9.70
CA LYS A 150 21.88 -31.42 -9.35
C LYS A 150 21.85 -32.45 -10.48
N ASN A 151 20.71 -32.60 -11.16
CA ASN A 151 20.59 -33.49 -12.30
C ASN A 151 21.42 -33.01 -13.51
N ASP A 152 21.58 -31.69 -13.70
CA ASP A 152 22.48 -31.13 -14.73
C ASP A 152 23.97 -31.38 -14.41
N THR A 153 24.36 -31.42 -13.13
CA THR A 153 25.74 -31.76 -12.73
C THR A 153 26.02 -33.27 -12.72
N ASP A 154 25.02 -34.10 -12.43
CA ASP A 154 25.17 -35.57 -12.41
C ASP A 154 25.07 -36.18 -13.83
N ASN A 155 24.49 -35.45 -14.79
CA ASN A 155 24.47 -35.83 -16.22
C ASN A 155 25.75 -35.41 -16.98
N SER A 156 26.87 -35.20 -16.29
CA SER A 156 28.16 -34.94 -16.94
C SER A 156 28.73 -36.15 -17.72
N GLU A 157 28.06 -37.30 -17.70
CA GLU A 157 28.20 -38.30 -18.78
C GLU A 157 27.46 -37.84 -20.04
N ILE A 158 27.83 -36.67 -20.56
CA ILE A 158 27.64 -36.41 -21.97
C ILE A 158 28.55 -37.39 -22.67
N LEU A 159 27.97 -38.47 -23.18
CA LEU A 159 28.62 -39.34 -24.15
C LEU A 159 29.18 -38.47 -25.27
N VAL A 160 30.49 -38.21 -25.22
CA VAL A 160 31.17 -37.47 -26.27
C VAL A 160 31.24 -38.40 -27.47
N TYR A 161 30.27 -38.29 -28.36
CA TYR A 161 30.32 -38.95 -29.65
C TYR A 161 31.45 -38.32 -30.47
N LYS A 162 32.54 -39.06 -30.63
CA LYS A 162 33.52 -38.82 -31.68
C LYS A 162 33.57 -40.06 -32.54
N ASP A 163 33.28 -39.89 -33.83
CA ASP A 163 33.36 -40.95 -34.85
C ASP A 163 32.59 -42.24 -34.50
N GLY A 164 31.33 -42.09 -34.06
CA GLY A 164 30.38 -43.21 -33.98
C GLY A 164 30.62 -44.22 -32.85
N THR A 165 31.54 -43.98 -31.92
CA THR A 165 31.80 -44.90 -30.80
C THR A 165 31.63 -44.21 -29.46
N ILE A 166 30.86 -44.83 -28.56
CA ILE A 166 30.71 -44.42 -27.17
C ILE A 166 32.01 -44.76 -26.43
N MET A 167 32.72 -43.75 -25.95
CA MET A 167 33.84 -43.93 -25.01
C MET A 167 33.28 -44.09 -23.59
N LYS A 168 33.59 -45.23 -22.95
CA LYS A 168 33.38 -45.49 -21.52
C LYS A 168 34.65 -45.18 -20.74
#